data_AF-A0A0F9HG31-F1
#
_entry.id   AF-A0A0F9HG31-F1
#
_cell.length_a   1.000
_cell.length_b   1.000
_cell.length_c   1.000
_cell.angle_alpha   90.00
_cell.angle_beta   90.00
_cell.angle_gamma   90.00
#
_symmetry.space_group_name_H-M   'P 1'
#
loop_
_entity.id
_entity.type
_entity.pdbx_description
1 polymer ?
#
loop_
_entity_poly.entity_id
_entity_poly.type
_entity_poly.pdbx_seq_one_letter_code
_entity_poly.pdbx_strand_id
1 'polypeptide(L)'
;MLDLNEQPSLPNYELKLKDGTVKSYDSLILSYAMRALDGEANPTKIQETINQVFDIDVDAFAAMVIMNDFVIFAEAELEEPLKKVFGRELSSTITTASRPENIKS
;
A
#
# COMPACT_ATOMS: atom_id res chain seq x y z
N MET A 1 4.58 -18.60 31.14
CA MET A 1 5.02 -17.25 30.72
C MET A 1 4.59 -17.11 29.27
N LEU A 2 3.88 -16.04 28.91
CA LEU A 2 3.66 -15.71 27.51
C LEU A 2 4.98 -15.17 26.96
N ASP A 3 5.56 -15.86 25.98
CA ASP A 3 6.71 -15.35 25.24
C ASP A 3 6.30 -14.07 24.51
N LEU A 4 6.83 -12.94 24.95
CA LEU A 4 6.65 -11.62 24.34
C LEU A 4 7.55 -11.43 23.10
N ASN A 5 8.19 -12.49 22.60
CA ASN A 5 9.40 -12.40 21.80
C ASN A 5 9.26 -12.72 20.31
N GLU A 6 8.07 -12.96 19.79
CA GLU A 6 7.83 -12.97 18.35
C GLU A 6 6.67 -12.03 18.03
N GLN A 7 6.92 -10.73 18.08
CA GLN A 7 6.07 -9.82 17.31
C GLN A 7 6.18 -10.24 15.84
N PRO A 8 5.08 -10.49 15.13
CA PRO A 8 5.14 -10.82 13.72
C PRO A 8 5.79 -9.64 12.99
N SER A 9 7.02 -9.81 12.51
CA SER A 9 7.67 -8.80 11.69
C SER A 9 6.99 -8.82 10.32
N LEU A 10 6.37 -7.71 9.95
CA LEU A 10 5.84 -7.55 8.60
C LEU A 10 7.03 -7.44 7.62
N PRO A 11 6.90 -7.99 6.39
CA PRO A 11 7.92 -7.78 5.36
C PRO A 11 8.03 -6.28 5.07
N ASN A 12 9.23 -5.77 4.83
CA ASN A 12 9.42 -4.38 4.41
C ASN A 12 9.07 -4.22 2.93
N TYR A 13 8.55 -3.05 2.57
CA TYR A 13 8.36 -2.68 1.16
C TYR A 13 9.66 -2.09 0.60
N GLU A 14 10.12 -2.62 -0.52
CA GLU A 14 11.32 -2.14 -1.22
C GLU A 14 10.93 -1.33 -2.44
N LEU A 15 11.19 -0.02 -2.40
CA LEU A 15 11.00 0.85 -3.55
C LEU A 15 12.31 1.00 -4.32
N LYS A 16 12.29 0.61 -5.59
CA LYS A 16 13.40 0.86 -6.51
C LYS A 16 13.18 2.16 -7.30
N LEU A 17 14.06 3.13 -7.07
CA LEU A 17 14.05 4.42 -7.76
C LEU A 17 14.74 4.31 -9.13
N LYS A 18 14.49 5.31 -10.00
CA LYS A 18 15.00 5.34 -11.38
C LYS A 18 16.53 5.37 -11.46
N ASP A 19 17.20 5.92 -10.45
CA ASP A 19 18.65 5.96 -10.32
C ASP A 19 19.26 4.60 -9.90
N GLY A 20 18.42 3.60 -9.63
CA GLY A 20 18.83 2.28 -9.14
C GLY A 20 18.90 2.16 -7.63
N THR A 21 18.66 3.25 -6.88
CA THR A 21 18.60 3.24 -5.42
C THR A 21 17.42 2.42 -4.95
N VAL A 22 17.64 1.51 -4.01
CA VAL A 22 16.58 0.76 -3.34
C VAL A 22 16.42 1.32 -1.93
N LYS A 23 15.22 1.82 -1.62
CA LYS A 23 14.84 2.27 -0.28
C LYS A 23 13.89 1.25 0.33
N SER A 24 14.15 0.87 1.58
CA SER A 24 13.31 -0.08 2.32
C SER A 24 12.47 0.67 3.35
N TYR A 25 11.18 0.34 3.41
CA TYR A 25 10.21 1.01 4.27
C TYR A 25 9.45 0.01 5.11
N ASP A 26 9.18 0.39 6.36
CA ASP A 26 8.34 -0.38 7.27
C ASP A 26 6.90 -0.40 6.74
N SER A 27 6.43 -1.59 6.42
CA SER A 27 5.13 -1.78 5.79
C SER A 27 3.96 -1.43 6.68
N LEU A 28 4.11 -1.48 8.01
CA LEU A 28 3.05 -1.04 8.92
C LEU A 28 2.87 0.47 8.81
N ILE A 29 3.97 1.21 8.91
CA ILE A 29 3.99 2.67 8.81
C ILE A 29 3.43 3.11 7.45
N LEU A 30 3.86 2.44 6.37
CA LEU A 30 3.34 2.70 5.04
C LEU A 30 1.85 2.39 4.91
N SER A 31 1.36 1.24 5.40
CA SER A 31 -0.07 0.91 5.33
C SER A 31 -0.93 1.97 6.04
N TYR A 32 -0.47 2.51 7.17
CA TYR A 32 -1.16 3.61 7.85
C TYR A 32 -1.17 4.89 7.02
N ALA A 33 -0.04 5.26 6.42
CA ALA A 33 0.07 6.45 5.60
C ALA A 33 -0.76 6.35 4.30
N MET A 34 -0.71 5.19 3.64
CA MET A 34 -1.44 4.91 2.40
C MET A 34 -2.95 4.78 2.61
N ARG A 35 -3.42 4.48 3.83
CA ARG A 35 -4.85 4.48 4.17
C ARG A 35 -5.50 5.86 3.95
N ALA A 36 -4.74 6.95 4.06
CA ALA A 36 -5.25 8.28 3.78
C ALA A 36 -5.56 8.50 2.27
N LEU A 37 -5.02 7.65 1.40
CA LEU A 37 -5.24 7.66 -0.04
C LEU A 37 -6.31 6.66 -0.49
N ASP A 38 -6.90 5.89 0.43
CA ASP A 38 -7.94 4.92 0.10
C ASP A 38 -9.18 5.63 -0.49
N GLY A 39 -9.53 5.29 -1.73
CA GLY A 39 -10.60 5.93 -2.49
C GLY A 39 -10.29 7.35 -3.00
N GLU A 40 -9.07 7.87 -2.84
CA GLU A 40 -8.67 9.16 -3.41
C GLU A 40 -8.32 9.01 -4.89
N ALA A 41 -8.91 9.85 -5.74
CA ALA A 41 -8.73 9.81 -7.20
C ALA A 41 -7.99 11.04 -7.74
N ASN A 42 -7.70 12.02 -6.89
CA ASN A 42 -6.98 13.23 -7.28
C ASN A 42 -5.47 12.96 -7.43
N PRO A 43 -4.91 13.00 -8.66
CA PRO A 43 -3.50 12.66 -8.89
C PRO A 43 -2.52 13.59 -8.17
N THR A 44 -2.87 14.86 -7.98
CA THR A 44 -2.01 15.84 -7.29
C THR A 44 -1.89 15.52 -5.80
N LYS A 45 -3.00 15.14 -5.15
CA LYS A 45 -2.96 14.74 -3.74
C LYS A 45 -2.20 13.43 -3.54
N ILE A 46 -2.38 12.48 -4.45
CA ILE A 46 -1.62 11.21 -4.43
C ILE A 46 -0.13 11.54 -4.56
N GLN A 47 0.25 12.39 -5.50
CA GLN A 47 1.63 12.83 -5.67
C GLN A 47 2.21 13.46 -4.40
N GLU A 48 1.53 14.46 -3.83
CA GLU A 48 1.99 15.14 -2.62
C GLU A 48 2.18 14.16 -1.46
N THR A 49 1.23 13.24 -1.28
CA THR A 49 1.28 12.25 -0.20
C THR A 49 2.40 11.24 -0.43
N ILE A 50 2.57 10.73 -1.65
CA ILE A 50 3.66 9.80 -1.98
C ILE A 50 5.02 10.48 -1.78
N ASN A 51 5.19 11.71 -2.29
CA ASN A 51 6.43 12.47 -2.10
C ASN A 51 6.75 12.68 -0.62
N GLN A 52 5.74 13.00 0.19
CA GLN A 52 5.89 13.20 1.63
C GLN A 52 6.23 11.90 2.37
N VAL A 53 5.54 10.80 2.05
CA VAL A 53 5.69 9.52 2.77
C VAL A 53 7.01 8.84 2.42
N PHE A 54 7.41 8.89 1.16
CA PHE A 54 8.63 8.23 0.67
C PHE A 54 9.86 9.15 0.68
N ASP A 55 9.70 10.43 1.03
CA ASP A 55 10.77 11.44 0.96
C ASP A 55 11.49 11.40 -0.41
N ILE A 56 10.67 11.55 -1.46
CA ILE A 56 11.07 11.56 -2.87
C ILE A 56 10.39 12.70 -3.61
N ASP A 57 10.93 13.08 -4.76
CA ASP A 57 10.31 14.04 -5.67
C ASP A 57 10.01 13.36 -6.99
N VAL A 58 8.77 12.89 -7.14
CA VAL A 58 8.27 12.27 -8.38
C VAL A 58 7.05 13.01 -8.93
N ASP A 59 6.82 12.83 -10.23
CA ASP A 59 5.60 13.31 -10.89
C ASP A 59 4.36 12.48 -10.49
N ALA A 60 3.18 13.01 -10.79
CA ALA A 60 1.91 12.35 -10.42
C ALA A 60 1.75 10.95 -11.05
N PHE A 61 2.29 10.71 -12.24
CA PHE A 61 2.20 9.41 -12.88
C PHE A 61 3.05 8.37 -12.14
N ALA A 62 4.30 8.71 -11.84
CA ALA A 62 5.18 7.86 -11.04
C ALA A 62 4.63 7.63 -9.63
N ALA A 63 4.03 8.64 -8.99
CA ALA A 63 3.38 8.49 -7.70
C ALA A 63 2.22 7.48 -7.74
N MET A 64 1.37 7.54 -8.78
CA MET A 64 0.29 6.57 -8.97
C MET A 64 0.81 5.14 -9.21
N VAL A 65 1.93 5.00 -9.93
CA VAL A 65 2.58 3.69 -10.13
C VAL A 65 3.09 3.12 -8.82
N ILE A 66 3.76 3.94 -8.00
CA ILE A 66 4.25 3.53 -6.66
C ILE A 66 3.08 3.11 -5.76
N MET A 67 2.00 3.89 -5.76
CA MET A 67 0.80 3.57 -4.99
C MET A 67 0.21 2.21 -5.41
N ASN A 68 0.08 1.97 -6.72
CA ASN A 68 -0.43 0.70 -7.24
C ASN A 68 0.50 -0.49 -6.92
N ASP A 69 1.82 -0.29 -7.03
CA ASP A 69 2.81 -1.30 -6.67
C ASP A 69 2.75 -1.68 -5.18
N PHE A 70 2.60 -0.68 -4.30
CA PHE A 70 2.39 -0.91 -2.87
C PHE A 70 1.09 -1.67 -2.58
N VAL A 71 -0.01 -1.37 -3.30
CA VAL A 71 -1.28 -2.11 -3.14
C VAL A 71 -1.08 -3.59 -3.49
N ILE A 72 -0.42 -3.89 -4.62
CA ILE A 72 -0.12 -5.27 -5.03
C ILE A 72 0.74 -5.98 -3.99
N PHE A 73 1.77 -5.30 -3.48
CA PHE A 73 2.61 -5.84 -2.40
C PHE A 73 1.79 -6.09 -1.12
N ALA A 74 0.91 -5.16 -0.74
CA ALA A 74 0.09 -5.29 0.46
C ALA A 74 -0.88 -6.49 0.38
N GLU A 75 -1.52 -6.69 -0.79
CA GLU A 75 -2.39 -7.85 -1.03
C GLU A 75 -1.60 -9.17 -1.02
N ALA A 76 -0.42 -9.21 -1.64
CA ALA A 76 0.36 -10.44 -1.75
C ALA A 76 1.08 -10.82 -0.44
N GLU A 77 1.70 -9.85 0.23
CA GLU A 77 2.69 -10.08 1.29
C GLU A 77 2.22 -9.62 2.67
N LEU A 78 1.28 -8.67 2.76
CA LEU A 78 0.84 -8.11 4.04
C LEU A 78 -0.51 -8.66 4.51
N GLU A 79 -1.39 -9.09 3.62
CA GLU A 79 -2.75 -9.52 3.97
C GLU A 79 -2.76 -10.65 5.03
N GLU A 80 -2.00 -11.73 4.81
CA GLU A 80 -1.87 -12.87 5.73
C GLU A 80 -1.22 -12.49 7.07
N PRO A 81 -0.06 -11.80 7.10
CA PRO A 81 0.54 -11.31 8.34
C PRO A 81 -0.33 -10.31 9.11
N LEU A 82 -0.99 -9.38 8.43
CA LEU A 82 -1.85 -8.39 9.05
C LEU A 82 -3.10 -9.03 9.66
N LYS A 83 -3.69 -10.05 9.01
CA LYS A 83 -4.77 -10.85 9.61
C LYS A 83 -4.31 -11.55 10.89
N LYS A 84 -3.08 -12.08 10.93
CA LYS A 84 -2.51 -12.72 12.12
C LYS A 84 -2.20 -11.74 13.25
N VAL A 85 -1.75 -10.52 12.93
CA VAL A 85 -1.42 -9.48 13.92
C VAL A 85 -2.68 -8.79 14.47
N PHE A 86 -3.63 -8.44 13.62
CA PHE A 86 -4.77 -7.58 13.98
C PHE A 86 -6.10 -8.33 14.11
N GLY A 87 -6.17 -9.61 13.72
CA GLY A 87 -7.38 -10.43 13.77
C GLY A 87 -8.50 -9.97 12.82
N ARG A 88 -8.19 -9.08 11.87
CA ARG A 88 -9.12 -8.44 10.93
C ARG A 88 -8.40 -8.18 9.61
N GLU A 89 -9.11 -8.25 8.48
CA GLU A 89 -8.58 -7.82 7.18
C GLU A 89 -8.39 -6.29 7.20
N LEU A 90 -7.21 -5.80 6.80
CA LEU A 90 -6.93 -4.37 6.74
C LEU A 90 -7.53 -3.73 5.48
N SER A 91 -7.60 -4.49 4.39
CA SER A 91 -8.53 -4.22 3.31
C SER A 91 -9.91 -4.64 3.78
N SER A 92 -10.77 -3.67 4.13
CA SER A 92 -12.18 -3.89 3.84
C SER A 92 -12.22 -4.14 2.35
N THR A 93 -12.55 -5.36 1.95
CA THR A 93 -12.70 -5.81 0.57
C THR A 93 -12.94 -4.59 -0.31
N ILE A 94 -11.93 -4.15 -1.06
CA ILE A 94 -12.16 -3.24 -2.16
C ILE A 94 -12.95 -4.13 -3.13
N THR A 95 -14.26 -4.23 -2.90
CA THR A 95 -15.21 -4.46 -3.96
C THR A 95 -15.03 -3.24 -4.84
N THR A 96 -14.05 -3.34 -5.74
CA THR A 96 -14.19 -2.78 -7.07
C THR A 96 -15.62 -3.11 -7.45
N ALA A 97 -16.44 -2.06 -7.45
CA ALA A 97 -17.83 -2.15 -7.83
C ALA A 97 -17.88 -3.04 -9.06
N SER A 98 -18.69 -4.09 -8.97
CA SER A 98 -18.87 -5.10 -9.99
C SER A 98 -18.78 -4.45 -11.37
N ARG A 99 -17.94 -5.01 -12.24
CA ARG A 99 -18.03 -4.78 -13.70
C ARG A 99 -19.52 -4.67 -14.04
N PRO A 100 -19.99 -3.63 -14.75
CA PRO A 100 -21.34 -3.66 -15.28
C PRO A 100 -21.40 -4.78 -16.32
N GLU A 101 -21.74 -5.98 -15.87
CA GLU A 101 -22.21 -7.06 -16.74
C GLU A 101 -23.60 -6.66 -17.22
N ASN A 102 -23.62 -6.00 -18.38
CA ASN A 102 -24.72 -5.83 -19.33
C ASN A 102 -24.82 -4.38 -19.81
N ILE A 103 -24.02 -4.06 -20.83
CA ILE A 103 -24.53 -3.23 -21.92
C ILE A 103 -24.72 -4.18 -23.11
N LYS A 104 -25.89 -4.84 -23.14
CA LYS A 104 -26.40 -5.42 -24.39
C LYS A 104 -27.13 -4.29 -25.11
N SER A 105 -26.63 -3.90 -26.28
CA SER A 105 -27.45 -3.27 -27.33
C SER A 105 -28.20 -4.34 -28.12
#